data_AF-A8X3D2-F1
#
_entry.id   AF-A8X3D2-F1
#
_cell.length_a   1.000
_cell.length_b   1.000
_cell.length_c   1.000
_cell.angle_alpha   90.00
_cell.angle_beta   90.00
_cell.angle_gamma   90.00
#
_symmetry.space_group_name_H-M   'P 1'
#
loop_
_entity.id
_entity.type
_entity.pdbx_description
1 polymer ?
#
loop_
_entity_poly.entity_id
_entity_poly.type
_entity_poly.pdbx_seq_one_letter_code
_entity_poly.pdbx_strand_id
1 'polypeptide(L)'
;MISLIKFIGGFEKWNELNEDCRLAVVKFLEYKDRCKLGICSKRDYETVKSTPLDVYKISIYDNEKYHYSFRKEDFSLPKCKFIRIGSDDVETFRWWLQKVPNQMKYVKLFALDADREMFTIPSNLLNAPQIMETLEFDIWCRADFSDEQFLNLKANTLGFRCVNITDQGINMYIKKWVNGNGVPDFKNAILRTNEARDINKMIRGLECRQWQGDFENEEAGFCGDFERVCGRGNCVQIYSKIDPYESLTLNVSSDCVAIYWTGHKHEYNGRTYSYYSIP
;
A
#
# COMPACT_ATOMS: atom_id res chain seq x y z
N MET A 1 2.67 -8.96 26.82
CA MET A 1 3.92 -9.74 26.65
C MET A 1 4.79 -9.80 27.92
N ILE A 2 4.88 -8.73 28.73
CA ILE A 2 5.71 -8.68 29.95
C ILE A 2 5.24 -9.64 31.06
N SER A 3 3.94 -9.93 31.19
CA SER A 3 3.45 -10.81 32.28
C SER A 3 3.77 -12.30 32.07
N LEU A 4 3.84 -12.78 30.83
CA LEU A 4 4.13 -14.19 30.54
C LEU A 4 5.62 -14.53 30.77
N ILE A 5 6.53 -13.63 30.36
CA ILE A 5 7.99 -13.80 30.54
C ILE A 5 8.36 -13.85 32.04
N LYS A 6 7.73 -13.00 32.86
CA LYS A 6 7.88 -13.06 34.33
C LYS A 6 7.31 -14.33 34.94
N PHE A 7 6.21 -14.86 34.40
CA PHE A 7 5.55 -16.06 34.92
C PHE A 7 6.35 -17.34 34.65
N ILE A 8 7.06 -17.43 33.53
CA ILE A 8 7.87 -18.61 33.16
C ILE A 8 9.32 -18.58 33.67
N GLY A 9 9.76 -17.50 34.33
CA GLY A 9 11.15 -17.37 34.81
C GLY A 9 12.18 -17.16 33.69
N GLY A 10 11.77 -16.55 32.57
CA GLY A 10 12.64 -16.43 31.40
C GLY A 10 12.99 -17.80 30.78
N PHE A 11 14.21 -17.92 30.23
CA PHE A 11 14.72 -19.17 29.66
C PHE A 11 15.46 -20.07 30.68
N GLU A 12 15.47 -19.72 31.96
CA GLU A 12 16.19 -20.49 33.00
C GLU A 12 15.72 -21.95 33.08
N LYS A 13 14.41 -22.17 32.91
CA LYS A 13 13.78 -23.50 32.91
C LYS A 13 13.60 -24.12 31.53
N TRP A 14 14.22 -23.54 30.49
CA TRP A 14 14.06 -24.00 29.11
C TRP A 14 14.38 -25.50 28.92
N ASN A 15 15.38 -25.99 29.64
CA ASN A 15 15.78 -27.39 29.60
C ASN A 15 14.81 -28.33 30.34
N GLU A 16 13.98 -27.80 31.24
CA GLU A 16 12.96 -28.55 31.99
C GLU A 16 11.65 -28.68 31.20
N LEU A 17 11.46 -27.88 30.14
CA LEU A 17 10.25 -27.93 29.31
C LEU A 17 10.19 -29.19 28.45
N ASN A 18 8.99 -29.78 28.37
CA ASN A 18 8.69 -30.83 27.40
C ASN A 18 8.61 -30.25 25.97
N GLU A 19 8.54 -31.12 24.97
CA GLU A 19 8.61 -30.68 23.57
C GLU A 19 7.41 -29.80 23.17
N ASP A 20 6.20 -30.12 23.60
CA ASP A 20 5.00 -29.33 23.30
C ASP A 20 5.09 -27.89 23.83
N CYS A 21 5.58 -27.73 25.07
CA CYS A 21 5.81 -26.41 25.67
C CYS A 21 6.89 -25.64 24.91
N ARG A 22 7.96 -26.31 24.47
CA ARG A 22 9.04 -25.68 23.69
C ARG A 22 8.54 -25.22 22.33
N LEU A 23 7.79 -26.04 21.62
CA LEU A 23 7.14 -25.67 20.35
C LEU A 23 6.21 -24.46 20.55
N ALA A 24 5.43 -24.44 21.64
CA ALA A 24 4.55 -23.32 21.96
C ALA A 24 5.33 -22.01 22.19
N VAL A 25 6.45 -22.05 22.94
CA VAL A 25 7.31 -20.88 23.15
C VAL A 25 7.94 -20.41 21.84
N VAL A 26 8.49 -21.34 21.03
CA VAL A 26 9.12 -21.01 19.75
C VAL A 26 8.15 -20.31 18.80
N LYS A 27 6.85 -20.66 18.81
CA LYS A 27 5.81 -19.97 18.02
C LYS A 27 5.77 -18.46 18.27
N PHE A 28 6.10 -18.01 19.49
CA PHE A 28 6.11 -16.59 19.87
C PHE A 28 7.47 -15.90 19.69
N LEU A 29 8.52 -16.62 19.30
CA LEU A 29 9.83 -16.03 19.04
C LEU A 29 9.90 -15.39 17.65
N GLU A 30 10.51 -14.21 17.58
CA GLU A 30 10.90 -13.57 16.32
C GLU A 30 11.97 -14.38 15.59
N TYR A 31 12.08 -14.22 14.27
CA TYR A 31 13.01 -15.00 13.44
C TYR A 31 14.45 -14.95 13.97
N LYS A 32 14.95 -13.77 14.36
CA LYS A 32 16.31 -13.59 14.88
C LYS A 32 16.55 -14.41 16.15
N ASP A 33 15.58 -14.45 17.05
CA ASP A 33 15.72 -15.19 18.31
C ASP A 33 15.55 -16.70 18.08
N ARG A 34 14.73 -17.12 17.11
CA ARG A 34 14.71 -18.51 16.65
C ARG A 34 16.06 -18.94 16.07
N CYS A 35 16.72 -18.10 15.26
CA CYS A 35 18.06 -18.39 14.74
C CYS A 35 19.09 -18.55 15.86
N LYS A 36 19.09 -17.65 16.86
CA LYS A 36 19.97 -17.76 18.03
C LYS A 36 19.68 -19.02 18.83
N LEU A 37 18.41 -19.35 19.06
CA LEU A 37 18.00 -20.55 19.78
C LEU A 37 18.46 -21.82 19.02
N GLY A 38 18.27 -21.84 17.70
CA GLY A 38 18.60 -22.99 16.87
C GLY A 38 20.10 -23.33 16.82
N ILE A 39 20.99 -22.42 17.21
CA ILE A 39 22.44 -22.69 17.31
C ILE A 39 22.89 -23.11 18.72
N CYS A 40 22.01 -23.05 19.74
CA CYS A 40 22.36 -23.37 21.12
C CYS A 40 22.58 -24.86 21.36
N SER A 41 21.78 -25.73 20.74
CA SER A 41 21.95 -27.19 20.84
C SER A 41 21.26 -27.91 19.68
N LYS A 42 21.59 -29.19 19.48
CA LYS A 42 20.90 -30.05 18.50
C LYS A 42 19.39 -30.16 18.78
N ARG A 43 19.01 -30.20 20.06
CA ARG A 43 17.59 -30.26 20.46
C ARG A 43 16.87 -28.97 20.11
N ASP A 44 17.48 -27.82 20.43
CA ASP A 44 16.93 -26.50 20.08
C ASP A 44 16.78 -26.32 18.57
N TYR A 45 17.77 -26.77 17.80
CA TYR A 45 17.71 -26.77 16.34
C TYR A 45 16.50 -27.53 15.83
N GLU A 46 16.25 -28.76 16.31
CA GLU A 46 15.10 -29.57 15.89
C GLU A 46 13.77 -28.94 16.33
N THR A 47 13.69 -28.39 17.55
CA THR A 47 12.49 -27.66 18.00
C THR A 47 12.20 -26.45 17.09
N VAL A 48 13.22 -25.66 16.76
CA VAL A 48 13.07 -24.48 15.88
C VAL A 48 12.67 -24.90 14.47
N LYS A 49 13.34 -25.90 13.91
CA LYS A 49 13.10 -26.42 12.56
C LYS A 49 11.69 -27.03 12.41
N SER A 50 11.19 -27.71 13.44
CA SER A 50 9.87 -28.34 13.44
C SER A 50 8.73 -27.37 13.76
N THR A 51 9.04 -26.15 14.21
CA THR A 51 8.01 -25.12 14.51
C THR A 51 7.80 -24.19 13.32
N PRO A 52 6.63 -24.19 12.66
CA PRO A 52 6.33 -23.25 11.59
C PRO A 52 6.51 -21.79 12.03
N LEU A 53 7.03 -20.95 11.12
CA LEU A 53 7.11 -19.52 11.32
C LEU A 53 6.03 -18.84 10.49
N ASP A 54 5.03 -18.30 11.19
CA ASP A 54 3.97 -17.50 10.57
C ASP A 54 4.45 -16.05 10.46
N VAL A 55 5.04 -15.71 9.32
CA VAL A 55 5.51 -14.36 9.06
C VAL A 55 4.36 -13.51 8.52
N TYR A 56 3.96 -12.49 9.28
CA TYR A 56 2.87 -11.57 8.90
C TYR A 56 3.37 -10.35 8.10
N LYS A 57 4.59 -9.90 8.41
CA LYS A 57 5.22 -8.71 7.83
C LYS A 57 6.70 -8.94 7.59
N ILE A 58 7.20 -8.53 6.43
CA ILE A 58 8.64 -8.50 6.12
C ILE A 58 9.08 -7.13 5.65
N SER A 59 10.34 -6.79 5.91
CA SER A 59 11.01 -5.62 5.39
C SER A 59 12.42 -5.99 4.98
N ILE A 60 12.73 -5.84 3.70
CA ILE A 60 14.00 -6.19 3.09
C ILE A 60 14.64 -4.91 2.56
N TYR A 61 15.93 -4.76 2.82
CA TYR A 61 16.75 -3.65 2.35
C TYR A 61 18.03 -4.27 1.81
N ASP A 62 18.18 -4.32 0.49
CA ASP A 62 19.34 -4.91 -0.16
C ASP A 62 20.35 -3.82 -0.57
N ASN A 63 21.11 -3.32 0.41
CA ASN A 63 22.11 -2.27 0.19
C ASN A 63 23.51 -2.82 -0.14
N GLU A 64 23.71 -4.14 -0.09
CA GLU A 64 25.03 -4.74 -0.23
C GLU A 64 25.17 -5.49 -1.54
N LYS A 65 26.21 -5.14 -2.30
CA LYS A 65 26.74 -5.84 -3.48
C LYS A 65 27.07 -7.34 -3.26
N TYR A 66 26.78 -7.86 -2.06
CA TYR A 66 27.04 -9.21 -1.61
C TYR A 66 25.70 -9.92 -1.33
N HIS A 67 25.35 -10.81 -2.26
CA HIS A 67 24.18 -11.66 -2.19
C HIS A 67 24.04 -12.34 -0.82
N TYR A 68 22.96 -12.02 -0.10
CA TYR A 68 22.38 -13.03 0.79
C TYR A 68 22.01 -14.21 -0.10
N SER A 69 22.83 -15.26 -0.09
CA SER A 69 22.53 -16.52 -0.76
C SER A 69 21.48 -17.27 0.05
N PHE A 70 20.26 -16.71 0.12
CA PHE A 70 19.10 -17.55 0.34
C PHE A 70 19.13 -18.59 -0.78
N ARG A 71 19.27 -19.87 -0.44
CA ARG A 71 19.09 -20.93 -1.42
C ARG A 71 17.74 -20.69 -2.09
N LYS A 72 17.75 -20.64 -3.42
CA LYS A 72 16.63 -20.17 -4.24
C LYS A 72 15.36 -21.01 -3.98
N GLU A 73 15.55 -22.22 -3.47
CA GLU A 73 14.55 -23.29 -3.48
C GLU A 73 13.57 -23.35 -2.27
N ASP A 74 13.85 -22.89 -1.05
CA ASP A 74 13.18 -23.54 0.11
C ASP A 74 12.25 -22.69 1.00
N PHE A 75 11.87 -21.46 0.63
CA PHE A 75 10.99 -20.69 1.51
C PHE A 75 9.88 -19.93 0.79
N SER A 76 8.65 -20.11 1.29
CA SER A 76 7.44 -19.38 0.92
C SER A 76 6.84 -18.70 2.15
N LEU A 77 6.13 -17.61 1.93
CA LEU A 77 5.56 -16.74 2.95
C LEU A 77 4.02 -16.66 2.80
N PRO A 78 3.30 -17.80 2.83
CA PRO A 78 1.89 -17.86 2.44
C PRO A 78 0.94 -17.06 3.35
N LYS A 79 1.38 -16.74 4.57
CA LYS A 79 0.60 -15.94 5.56
C LYS A 79 1.04 -14.47 5.63
N CYS A 80 2.03 -14.08 4.83
CA CYS A 80 2.51 -12.70 4.80
C CYS A 80 1.41 -11.81 4.23
N LYS A 81 1.16 -10.69 4.90
CA LYS A 81 0.17 -9.69 4.47
C LYS A 81 0.82 -8.36 4.12
N PHE A 82 2.05 -8.13 4.58
CA PHE A 82 2.76 -6.86 4.44
C PHE A 82 4.17 -7.14 3.94
N ILE A 83 4.52 -6.56 2.80
CA ILE A 83 5.88 -6.63 2.27
C ILE A 83 6.42 -5.24 1.99
N ARG A 84 7.65 -4.99 2.43
CA ARG A 84 8.42 -3.80 2.10
C ARG A 84 9.76 -4.24 1.51
N ILE A 85 10.09 -3.79 0.30
CA ILE A 85 11.33 -4.14 -0.40
C ILE A 85 12.00 -2.85 -0.82
N GLY A 86 13.23 -2.66 -0.36
CA GLY A 86 14.18 -1.68 -0.88
C GLY A 86 15.20 -2.38 -1.76
N SER A 87 15.24 -2.05 -3.04
CA SER A 87 16.22 -2.60 -3.99
C SER A 87 16.33 -1.70 -5.23
N ASP A 88 17.51 -1.66 -5.83
CA ASP A 88 17.77 -1.03 -7.13
C ASP A 88 17.87 -2.08 -8.26
N ASP A 89 17.40 -3.31 -7.99
CA ASP A 89 17.34 -4.42 -8.93
C ASP A 89 15.91 -4.95 -9.09
N VAL A 90 15.44 -5.01 -10.35
CA VAL A 90 14.11 -5.51 -10.70
C VAL A 90 13.95 -6.98 -10.34
N GLU A 91 15.00 -7.78 -10.47
CA GLU A 91 14.93 -9.22 -10.20
C GLU A 91 14.80 -9.52 -8.70
N THR A 92 15.35 -8.66 -7.85
CA THR A 92 15.13 -8.70 -6.40
C THR A 92 13.66 -8.49 -6.05
N PHE A 93 12.99 -7.49 -6.64
CA PHE A 93 11.54 -7.33 -6.45
C PHE A 93 10.78 -8.56 -6.93
N ARG A 94 11.10 -9.05 -8.12
CA ARG A 94 10.46 -10.25 -8.69
C ARG A 94 10.59 -11.46 -7.77
N TRP A 95 11.80 -11.72 -7.29
CA TRP A 95 12.09 -12.87 -6.44
C TRP A 95 11.28 -12.83 -5.15
N TRP A 96 11.24 -11.67 -4.47
CA TRP A 96 10.50 -11.53 -3.22
C TRP A 96 8.98 -11.57 -3.39
N LEU A 97 8.45 -10.97 -4.46
CA LEU A 97 7.02 -11.02 -4.77
C LEU A 97 6.55 -12.46 -5.03
N GLN A 98 7.38 -13.30 -5.65
CA GLN A 98 7.07 -14.72 -5.83
C GLN A 98 6.97 -15.53 -4.53
N LYS A 99 7.47 -15.00 -3.40
CA LYS A 99 7.42 -15.69 -2.12
C LYS A 99 6.17 -15.38 -1.31
N VAL A 100 5.43 -14.32 -1.64
CA VAL A 100 4.23 -13.89 -0.89
C VAL A 100 2.93 -14.21 -1.64
N PRO A 101 1.77 -14.31 -0.95
CA PRO A 101 0.49 -14.59 -1.59
C PRO A 101 0.06 -13.44 -2.53
N ASN A 102 -0.86 -13.73 -3.45
CA ASN A 102 -1.38 -12.75 -4.40
C ASN A 102 -2.15 -11.62 -3.71
N GLN A 103 -3.04 -11.96 -2.76
CA GLN A 103 -3.87 -10.99 -2.04
C GLN A 103 -3.13 -10.42 -0.82
N MET A 104 -2.19 -9.52 -1.09
CA MET A 104 -1.48 -8.77 -0.06
C MET A 104 -2.39 -7.70 0.55
N LYS A 105 -2.18 -7.38 1.83
CA LYS A 105 -2.78 -6.18 2.42
C LYS A 105 -2.01 -4.94 2.05
N TYR A 106 -0.68 -5.03 2.01
CA TYR A 106 0.20 -3.89 1.75
C TYR A 106 1.49 -4.31 1.03
N VAL A 107 1.82 -3.59 -0.04
CA VAL A 107 3.08 -3.73 -0.79
C VAL A 107 3.79 -2.37 -0.85
N LYS A 108 5.04 -2.31 -0.38
CA LYS A 108 5.90 -1.13 -0.56
C LYS A 108 7.17 -1.48 -1.31
N LEU A 109 7.39 -0.85 -2.45
CA LEU A 109 8.59 -1.03 -3.27
C LEU A 109 9.31 0.32 -3.35
N PHE A 110 10.62 0.35 -3.17
CA PHE A 110 11.38 1.60 -3.26
C PHE A 110 12.81 1.34 -3.69
N ALA A 111 13.35 2.27 -4.48
CA ALA A 111 14.77 2.32 -4.83
C ALA A 111 15.57 2.83 -3.61
N LEU A 112 16.76 2.27 -3.39
CA LEU A 112 17.60 2.57 -2.22
C LEU A 112 18.45 3.80 -2.47
N ASP A 113 19.15 3.83 -3.60
CA ASP A 113 20.10 4.87 -3.98
C ASP A 113 19.44 6.18 -4.43
N ALA A 114 20.25 7.23 -4.59
CA ALA A 114 19.83 8.57 -5.03
C ALA A 114 19.12 8.58 -6.41
N ASP A 115 19.27 7.51 -7.19
CA ASP A 115 18.65 7.32 -8.51
C ASP A 115 17.17 6.89 -8.45
N ARG A 116 16.47 7.11 -7.32
CA ARG A 116 15.01 6.94 -7.20
C ARG A 116 14.21 7.60 -8.33
N GLU A 117 14.78 8.66 -8.90
CA GLU A 117 14.19 9.42 -9.99
C GLU A 117 14.36 8.78 -11.37
N MET A 118 15.29 7.83 -11.51
CA MET A 118 15.61 7.16 -12.78
C MET A 118 15.16 5.70 -12.79
N PHE A 119 15.22 5.02 -11.65
CA PHE A 119 14.83 3.61 -11.55
C PHE A 119 13.33 3.42 -11.80
N THR A 120 13.01 2.59 -12.80
CA THR A 120 11.64 2.32 -13.24
C THR A 120 11.32 0.84 -13.10
N ILE A 121 10.27 0.53 -12.34
CA ILE A 121 9.70 -0.82 -12.28
C ILE A 121 8.91 -1.06 -13.57
N PRO A 122 9.27 -2.08 -14.36
CA PRO A 122 8.65 -2.33 -15.65
C PRO A 122 7.23 -2.90 -15.54
N SER A 123 6.40 -2.59 -16.53
CA SER A 123 4.99 -3.02 -16.61
C SER A 123 4.78 -4.52 -16.39
N ASN A 124 5.67 -5.37 -16.89
CA ASN A 124 5.57 -6.83 -16.76
C ASN A 124 5.71 -7.32 -15.30
N LEU A 125 6.52 -6.63 -14.49
CA LEU A 125 6.64 -6.91 -13.05
C LEU A 125 5.43 -6.35 -12.30
N LEU A 126 4.96 -5.16 -12.67
CA LEU A 126 3.78 -4.52 -12.08
C LEU A 126 2.48 -5.32 -12.33
N ASN A 127 2.42 -6.10 -13.40
CA ASN A 127 1.30 -6.99 -13.71
C ASN A 127 1.22 -8.22 -12.80
N ALA A 128 2.15 -8.40 -11.85
CA ALA A 128 2.12 -9.52 -10.92
C ALA A 128 0.82 -9.48 -10.08
N PRO A 129 0.14 -10.61 -9.83
CA PRO A 129 -1.05 -10.66 -9.00
C PRO A 129 -0.86 -10.03 -7.61
N GLN A 130 0.35 -10.16 -7.05
CA GLN A 130 0.76 -9.55 -5.77
C GLN A 130 0.62 -8.02 -5.76
N ILE A 131 0.68 -7.36 -6.92
CA ILE A 131 0.54 -5.91 -7.08
C ILE A 131 -0.86 -5.57 -7.59
N MET A 132 -1.38 -6.32 -8.57
CA MET A 132 -2.69 -6.03 -9.16
C MET A 132 -3.86 -6.30 -8.20
N GLU A 133 -3.70 -7.24 -7.26
CA GLU A 133 -4.72 -7.66 -6.30
C GLU A 133 -4.48 -7.13 -4.87
N THR A 134 -3.40 -6.40 -4.61
CA THR A 134 -3.14 -5.85 -3.26
C THR A 134 -4.13 -4.74 -2.91
N LEU A 135 -4.53 -4.69 -1.65
CA LEU A 135 -5.47 -3.68 -1.14
C LEU A 135 -4.83 -2.29 -1.05
N GLU A 136 -3.55 -2.25 -0.65
CA GLU A 136 -2.80 -1.01 -0.50
C GLU A 136 -1.40 -1.19 -1.08
N PHE A 137 -0.90 -0.17 -1.77
CA PHE A 137 0.51 -0.15 -2.15
C PHE A 137 1.10 1.25 -2.26
N ASP A 138 2.41 1.31 -2.10
CA ASP A 138 3.18 2.55 -2.14
C ASP A 138 4.54 2.29 -2.81
N ILE A 139 4.70 2.77 -4.04
CA ILE A 139 5.90 2.58 -4.86
C ILE A 139 6.69 3.90 -4.89
N TRP A 140 7.81 3.94 -4.16
CA TRP A 140 8.70 5.11 -4.06
C TRP A 140 9.83 5.02 -5.09
N CYS A 141 9.43 4.82 -6.34
CA CYS A 141 10.24 4.92 -7.56
C CYS A 141 9.27 5.06 -8.75
N ARG A 142 9.79 5.07 -9.98
CA ARG A 142 8.93 5.14 -11.17
C ARG A 142 8.24 3.80 -11.40
N ALA A 143 6.95 3.85 -11.70
CA ALA A 143 6.15 2.68 -12.02
C ALA A 143 5.55 2.84 -13.42
N ASP A 144 5.89 1.89 -14.29
CA ASP A 144 5.44 1.83 -15.67
C ASP A 144 4.11 1.09 -15.82
N PHE A 145 3.08 1.55 -15.10
CA PHE A 145 1.72 1.07 -15.32
C PHE A 145 1.18 1.64 -16.65
N SER A 146 0.51 0.80 -17.44
CA SER A 146 -0.35 1.28 -18.51
C SER A 146 -1.70 1.77 -17.97
N ASP A 147 -2.42 2.56 -18.76
CA ASP A 147 -3.80 2.97 -18.42
C ASP A 147 -4.70 1.74 -18.15
N GLU A 148 -4.56 0.67 -18.94
CA GLU A 148 -5.33 -0.57 -18.75
C GLU A 148 -4.99 -1.23 -17.42
N GLN A 149 -3.71 -1.31 -17.04
CA GLN A 149 -3.32 -1.85 -15.74
C GLN A 149 -3.87 -1.00 -14.61
N PHE A 150 -3.72 0.32 -14.68
CA PHE A 150 -4.24 1.26 -13.68
C PHE A 150 -5.74 1.13 -13.47
N LEU A 151 -6.52 0.99 -14.56
CA LEU A 151 -7.97 0.79 -14.50
C LEU A 151 -8.38 -0.52 -13.83
N ASN A 152 -7.49 -1.51 -13.77
CA ASN A 152 -7.79 -2.86 -13.27
C ASN A 152 -7.22 -3.15 -11.87
N LEU A 153 -6.47 -2.21 -11.29
CA LEU A 153 -5.98 -2.32 -9.91
C LEU A 153 -7.13 -2.52 -8.92
N LYS A 154 -6.90 -3.36 -7.90
CA LYS A 154 -7.83 -3.60 -6.79
C LYS A 154 -7.51 -2.80 -5.53
N ALA A 155 -6.48 -1.96 -5.58
CA ALA A 155 -6.05 -1.17 -4.45
C ALA A 155 -7.06 -0.05 -4.13
N ASN A 156 -7.41 0.07 -2.85
CA ASN A 156 -8.20 1.17 -2.33
C ASN A 156 -7.34 2.37 -1.91
N THR A 157 -6.05 2.14 -1.64
CA THR A 157 -5.05 3.17 -1.32
C THR A 157 -3.81 2.90 -2.15
N LEU A 158 -3.44 3.84 -3.01
CA LEU A 158 -2.29 3.65 -3.89
C LEU A 158 -1.47 4.92 -4.05
N GLY A 159 -0.14 4.76 -4.15
CA GLY A 159 0.77 5.86 -4.39
C GLY A 159 1.96 5.43 -5.24
N PHE A 160 2.25 6.14 -6.33
CA PHE A 160 3.43 5.88 -7.15
C PHE A 160 3.82 7.06 -8.04
N ARG A 161 5.06 7.08 -8.53
CA ARG A 161 5.46 8.01 -9.60
C ARG A 161 5.13 7.38 -10.95
N CYS A 162 4.10 7.90 -11.61
CA CYS A 162 3.60 7.36 -12.87
C CYS A 162 4.48 7.76 -14.06
N VAL A 163 4.71 6.82 -14.98
CA VAL A 163 5.45 7.06 -16.23
C VAL A 163 4.50 7.18 -17.43
N ASN A 164 3.58 6.23 -17.59
CA ASN A 164 2.77 6.10 -18.80
C ASN A 164 1.26 6.28 -18.57
N ILE A 165 0.86 6.79 -17.40
CA ILE A 165 -0.55 7.06 -17.10
C ILE A 165 -0.97 8.38 -17.74
N THR A 166 -1.99 8.33 -18.59
CA THR A 166 -2.49 9.50 -19.32
C THR A 166 -3.62 10.20 -18.59
N ASP A 167 -3.87 11.47 -18.91
CA ASP A 167 -5.04 12.21 -18.40
C ASP A 167 -6.37 11.54 -18.79
N GLN A 168 -6.38 10.85 -19.93
CA GLN A 168 -7.52 10.06 -20.38
C GLN A 168 -7.69 8.79 -19.53
N GLY A 169 -6.61 8.11 -19.17
CA GLY A 169 -6.62 6.98 -18.24
C GLY A 169 -7.16 7.38 -16.87
N ILE A 170 -6.71 8.53 -16.34
CA ILE A 170 -7.23 9.11 -15.08
C ILE A 170 -8.72 9.42 -15.19
N ASN A 171 -9.17 10.07 -16.28
CA ASN A 171 -10.59 10.32 -16.52
C ASN A 171 -11.42 9.04 -16.52
N MET A 172 -10.93 7.98 -17.17
CA MET A 172 -11.61 6.68 -17.23
C MET A 172 -11.67 6.02 -15.85
N TYR A 173 -10.62 6.15 -15.05
CA TYR A 173 -10.56 5.63 -13.67
C TYR A 173 -11.62 6.31 -12.80
N ILE A 174 -11.69 7.65 -12.83
CA ILE A 174 -12.70 8.41 -12.09
C ILE A 174 -14.10 8.07 -12.58
N LYS A 175 -14.32 7.96 -13.90
CA LYS A 175 -15.61 7.54 -14.46
C LYS A 175 -16.05 6.16 -13.97
N LYS A 176 -15.14 5.19 -13.81
CA LYS A 176 -15.50 3.89 -13.23
C LYS A 176 -16.08 4.07 -11.84
N TRP A 177 -15.41 4.85 -10.98
CA TRP A 177 -15.89 5.12 -9.61
C TRP A 177 -17.24 5.85 -9.62
N VAL A 178 -17.37 6.94 -10.39
CA VAL A 178 -18.60 7.75 -10.47
C VAL A 178 -19.83 6.92 -10.89
N ASN A 179 -19.64 5.90 -11.72
CA ASN A 179 -20.71 5.01 -12.19
C ASN A 179 -20.87 3.75 -11.31
N GLY A 180 -20.30 3.69 -10.11
CA GLY A 180 -20.43 2.56 -9.19
C GLY A 180 -19.59 1.33 -9.52
N ASN A 181 -18.70 1.43 -10.51
CA ASN A 181 -17.80 0.35 -10.95
C ASN A 181 -16.35 0.57 -10.50
N GLY A 182 -16.16 1.41 -9.47
CA GLY A 182 -14.88 1.68 -8.85
C GLY A 182 -14.39 0.52 -7.97
N VAL A 183 -13.22 0.71 -7.37
CA VAL A 183 -12.71 -0.22 -6.36
C VAL A 183 -13.55 -0.08 -5.08
N PRO A 184 -14.01 -1.19 -4.46
CA PRO A 184 -14.69 -1.13 -3.17
C PRO A 184 -13.83 -0.47 -2.09
N ASP A 185 -14.45 0.33 -1.22
CA ASP A 185 -13.79 1.04 -0.13
C ASP A 185 -12.63 1.96 -0.57
N PHE A 186 -12.65 2.44 -1.83
CA PHE A 186 -11.61 3.32 -2.38
C PHE A 186 -11.38 4.55 -1.51
N LYS A 187 -10.14 4.79 -1.08
CA LYS A 187 -9.74 5.94 -0.24
C LYS A 187 -9.00 6.99 -1.04
N ASN A 188 -7.89 6.61 -1.67
CA ASN A 188 -7.08 7.55 -2.44
C ASN A 188 -6.16 6.92 -3.48
N ALA A 189 -5.82 7.72 -4.48
CA ALA A 189 -4.81 7.45 -5.49
C ALA A 189 -3.90 8.66 -5.65
N ILE A 190 -2.60 8.49 -5.40
CA ILE A 190 -1.57 9.53 -5.49
C ILE A 190 -0.63 9.21 -6.64
N LEU A 191 -0.76 9.96 -7.74
CA LEU A 191 0.00 9.79 -8.98
C LEU A 191 1.01 10.93 -9.11
N ARG A 192 2.25 10.68 -8.67
CA ARG A 192 3.34 11.66 -8.81
C ARG A 192 3.80 11.69 -10.26
N THR A 193 4.11 12.86 -10.78
CA THR A 193 4.51 13.06 -12.18
C THR A 193 5.37 14.32 -12.30
N ASN A 194 6.22 14.38 -13.32
CA ASN A 194 6.94 15.62 -13.68
C ASN A 194 6.31 16.28 -14.92
N GLU A 195 5.22 15.70 -15.45
CA GLU A 195 4.54 16.18 -16.64
C GLU A 195 3.45 17.16 -16.28
N ALA A 196 3.26 18.19 -17.12
CA ALA A 196 2.13 19.09 -16.98
C ALA A 196 0.82 18.34 -17.27
N ARG A 197 -0.14 18.44 -16.36
CA ARG A 197 -1.42 17.72 -16.40
C ARG A 197 -2.56 18.64 -16.79
N ASP A 198 -3.45 18.17 -17.65
CA ASP A 198 -4.61 18.94 -18.10
C ASP A 198 -5.86 18.51 -17.33
N ILE A 199 -6.23 19.31 -16.33
CA ILE A 199 -7.42 19.05 -15.51
C ILE A 199 -8.70 18.98 -16.35
N ASN A 200 -8.80 19.74 -17.45
CA ASN A 200 -9.99 19.74 -18.30
C ASN A 200 -10.16 18.39 -19.01
N LYS A 201 -9.06 17.73 -19.40
CA LYS A 201 -9.11 16.36 -19.93
C LYS A 201 -9.53 15.36 -18.85
N MET A 202 -9.00 15.50 -17.65
CA MET A 202 -9.29 14.59 -16.52
C MET A 202 -10.75 14.69 -16.05
N ILE A 203 -11.38 15.85 -16.14
CA ILE A 203 -12.79 16.07 -15.72
C ILE A 203 -13.80 15.99 -16.87
N ARG A 204 -13.36 15.77 -18.11
CA ARG A 204 -14.24 15.81 -19.29
C ARG A 204 -15.40 14.83 -19.17
N GLY A 205 -16.63 15.37 -19.22
CA GLY A 205 -17.87 14.62 -19.13
C GLY A 205 -18.19 14.10 -17.72
N LEU A 206 -17.60 14.69 -16.69
CA LEU A 206 -17.94 14.47 -15.28
C LEU A 206 -18.70 15.69 -14.74
N GLU A 207 -19.66 15.44 -13.87
CA GLU A 207 -20.29 16.48 -13.07
C GLU A 207 -19.34 16.86 -11.94
N CYS A 208 -18.87 18.10 -11.96
CA CYS A 208 -17.91 18.58 -10.99
C CYS A 208 -18.15 20.04 -10.61
N ARG A 209 -17.71 20.39 -9.40
CA ARG A 209 -17.72 21.75 -8.86
C ARG A 209 -16.28 22.17 -8.60
N GLN A 210 -15.86 23.30 -9.16
CA GLN A 210 -14.56 23.89 -8.87
C GLN A 210 -14.52 24.31 -7.41
N TRP A 211 -13.39 24.12 -6.74
CA TRP A 211 -13.23 24.60 -5.37
C TRP A 211 -13.21 26.13 -5.31
N GLN A 212 -12.51 26.75 -6.26
CA GLN A 212 -12.43 28.21 -6.36
C GLN A 212 -13.83 28.82 -6.47
N GLY A 213 -14.24 29.59 -5.46
CA GLY A 213 -15.54 30.24 -5.37
C GLY A 213 -16.42 29.63 -4.28
N ASP A 214 -17.64 29.25 -4.65
CA ASP A 214 -18.69 28.93 -3.67
C ASP A 214 -18.34 27.71 -2.79
N PHE A 215 -17.68 26.68 -3.34
CA PHE A 215 -17.33 25.50 -2.54
C PHE A 215 -16.34 25.83 -1.43
N GLU A 216 -15.27 26.57 -1.74
CA GLU A 216 -14.29 27.00 -0.73
C GLU A 216 -14.93 27.92 0.32
N ASN A 217 -15.92 28.74 -0.04
CA ASN A 217 -16.65 29.58 0.91
C ASN A 217 -17.58 28.75 1.83
N GLU A 218 -18.27 27.75 1.29
CA GLU A 218 -19.19 26.88 2.03
C GLU A 218 -18.45 25.89 2.94
N GLU A 219 -17.33 25.34 2.45
CA GLU A 219 -16.57 24.24 3.09
C GLU A 219 -15.16 24.68 3.51
N ALA A 220 -14.99 25.95 3.88
CA ALA A 220 -13.70 26.57 4.16
C ALA A 220 -12.83 25.79 5.17
N GLY A 221 -13.46 25.21 6.19
CA GLY A 221 -12.77 24.38 7.19
C GLY A 221 -12.13 23.13 6.56
N PHE A 222 -12.91 22.41 5.75
CA PHE A 222 -12.41 21.24 5.02
C PHE A 222 -11.33 21.63 3.99
N CYS A 223 -11.54 22.70 3.21
CA CYS A 223 -10.57 23.16 2.23
C CYS A 223 -9.22 23.51 2.89
N GLY A 224 -9.24 24.26 4.00
CA GLY A 224 -8.03 24.62 4.74
C GLY A 224 -7.29 23.41 5.31
N ASP A 225 -8.01 22.43 5.87
CA ASP A 225 -7.38 21.20 6.36
C ASP A 225 -6.84 20.34 5.22
N PHE A 226 -7.56 20.25 4.10
CA PHE A 226 -7.14 19.51 2.92
C PHE A 226 -5.85 20.08 2.34
N GLU A 227 -5.76 21.41 2.14
CA GLU A 227 -4.53 22.03 1.66
C GLU A 227 -3.33 21.77 2.58
N ARG A 228 -3.56 21.79 3.90
CA ARG A 228 -2.52 21.55 4.90
C ARG A 228 -1.97 20.12 4.85
N VAL A 229 -2.81 19.14 4.59
CA VAL A 229 -2.45 17.70 4.66
C VAL A 229 -2.10 17.14 3.28
N CYS A 230 -2.90 17.44 2.26
CA CYS A 230 -2.80 16.89 0.92
C CYS A 230 -2.03 17.80 -0.05
N GLY A 231 -1.68 19.01 0.38
CA GLY A 231 -0.99 20.01 -0.43
C GLY A 231 -1.93 20.84 -1.30
N ARG A 232 -1.43 21.99 -1.74
CA ARG A 232 -2.14 22.92 -2.63
C ARG A 232 -2.15 22.44 -4.07
N GLY A 233 -3.23 22.75 -4.78
CA GLY A 233 -3.34 22.55 -6.22
C GLY A 233 -4.69 23.01 -6.74
N ASN A 234 -4.95 22.72 -8.01
CA ASN A 234 -6.26 22.98 -8.60
C ASN A 234 -7.22 21.84 -8.21
N CYS A 235 -8.16 22.16 -7.33
CA CYS A 235 -9.08 21.19 -6.75
C CYS A 235 -10.48 21.29 -7.37
N VAL A 236 -11.07 20.11 -7.62
CA VAL A 236 -12.47 19.98 -8.00
C VAL A 236 -13.14 18.89 -7.17
N GLN A 237 -14.42 19.08 -6.87
CA GLN A 237 -15.28 18.05 -6.30
C GLN A 237 -16.04 17.34 -7.42
N ILE A 238 -15.99 16.01 -7.47
CA ILE A 238 -16.59 15.16 -8.50
C ILE A 238 -17.64 14.27 -7.84
N TYR A 239 -18.90 14.39 -8.26
CA TYR A 239 -20.01 13.72 -7.60
C TYR A 239 -20.26 12.32 -8.16
N SER A 240 -20.65 11.40 -7.28
CA SER A 240 -21.11 10.06 -7.67
C SER A 240 -22.47 10.15 -8.35
N LYS A 241 -22.68 9.32 -9.38
CA LYS A 241 -24.01 9.13 -10.00
C LYS A 241 -24.87 8.11 -9.26
N ILE A 242 -24.26 7.35 -8.34
CA ILE A 242 -24.96 6.32 -7.57
C ILE A 242 -25.53 6.92 -6.28
N ASP A 243 -24.77 7.77 -5.60
CA ASP A 243 -25.23 8.47 -4.40
C ASP A 243 -24.80 9.94 -4.46
N PRO A 244 -25.72 10.90 -4.54
CA PRO A 244 -25.38 12.32 -4.72
C PRO A 244 -24.63 12.94 -3.53
N TYR A 245 -24.61 12.26 -2.37
CA TYR A 245 -23.89 12.73 -1.19
C TYR A 245 -22.43 12.22 -1.14
N GLU A 246 -22.07 11.28 -2.02
CA GLU A 246 -20.73 10.74 -2.16
C GLU A 246 -19.96 11.48 -3.25
N SER A 247 -18.71 11.86 -2.98
CA SER A 247 -17.89 12.57 -3.98
C SER A 247 -16.39 12.42 -3.78
N LEU A 248 -15.64 12.54 -4.88
CA LEU A 248 -14.18 12.57 -4.89
C LEU A 248 -13.66 14.00 -4.98
N THR A 249 -12.56 14.28 -4.29
CA THR A 249 -11.72 15.45 -4.59
C THR A 249 -10.62 15.02 -5.56
N LEU A 250 -10.56 15.67 -6.72
CA LEU A 250 -9.40 15.61 -7.62
C LEU A 250 -8.55 16.87 -7.39
N ASN A 251 -7.31 16.67 -6.97
CA ASN A 251 -6.31 17.72 -6.77
C ASN A 251 -5.18 17.58 -7.80
N VAL A 252 -4.94 18.64 -8.57
CA VAL A 252 -3.88 18.68 -9.59
C VAL A 252 -2.85 19.74 -9.21
N SER A 253 -1.65 19.31 -8.82
CA SER A 253 -0.49 20.16 -8.56
C SER A 253 0.56 20.03 -9.68
N SER A 254 1.67 20.76 -9.57
CA SER A 254 2.77 20.71 -10.54
C SER A 254 3.49 19.36 -10.60
N ASP A 255 3.40 18.56 -9.54
CA ASP A 255 4.17 17.33 -9.34
C ASP A 255 3.29 16.11 -9.01
N CYS A 256 1.98 16.28 -8.95
CA CYS A 256 1.06 15.25 -8.50
C CYS A 256 -0.36 15.42 -9.06
N VAL A 257 -1.00 14.30 -9.38
CA VAL A 257 -2.45 14.17 -9.48
C VAL A 257 -2.91 13.29 -8.32
N ALA A 258 -3.77 13.81 -7.46
CA ALA A 258 -4.29 13.07 -6.33
C ALA A 258 -5.82 12.99 -6.39
N ILE A 259 -6.36 11.80 -6.17
CA ILE A 259 -7.79 11.51 -6.13
C ILE A 259 -8.09 11.01 -4.72
N TYR A 260 -8.99 11.66 -4.01
CA TYR A 260 -9.39 11.29 -2.66
C TYR A 260 -10.89 11.08 -2.61
N TRP A 261 -11.37 10.05 -1.91
CA TRP A 261 -12.77 9.97 -1.52
C TRP A 261 -12.99 10.83 -0.29
N THR A 262 -13.72 11.94 -0.45
CA THR A 262 -13.77 13.00 0.57
C THR A 262 -15.18 13.37 1.00
N GLY A 263 -16.15 13.36 0.09
CA GLY A 263 -17.55 13.59 0.45
C GLY A 263 -18.21 12.27 0.78
N HIS A 264 -18.77 12.19 1.98
CA HIS A 264 -19.45 11.01 2.51
C HIS A 264 -20.90 11.34 2.85
N LYS A 265 -21.80 10.41 2.56
CA LYS A 265 -23.18 10.52 2.98
C LYS A 265 -23.29 10.47 4.50
N HIS A 266 -23.91 11.49 5.06
CA HIS A 266 -24.23 11.56 6.48
C HIS A 266 -25.71 11.91 6.67
N GLU A 267 -26.29 11.44 7.77
CA GLU A 267 -27.65 11.78 8.17
C GLU A 267 -27.65 12.32 9.59
N TYR A 268 -28.21 13.52 9.77
CA TYR A 268 -28.39 14.13 11.08
C TYR A 268 -29.78 14.75 11.16
N ASN A 269 -30.53 14.40 12.21
CA ASN A 269 -31.91 14.85 12.42
C ASN A 269 -32.82 14.68 11.19
N GLY A 270 -32.71 13.54 10.50
CA GLY A 270 -33.51 13.21 9.31
C GLY A 270 -33.17 14.01 8.05
N ARG A 271 -32.07 14.77 8.06
CA ARG A 271 -31.53 15.44 6.87
C ARG A 271 -30.27 14.72 6.41
N THR A 272 -30.25 14.33 5.14
CA THR A 272 -29.07 13.79 4.48
C THR A 272 -28.24 14.91 3.86
N TYR A 273 -26.94 14.88 4.08
CA TYR A 273 -25.98 15.85 3.55
C TYR A 273 -24.62 15.19 3.28
N SER A 274 -23.76 15.89 2.53
CA SER A 274 -22.39 15.47 2.30
C SER A 274 -21.52 15.98 3.45
N TYR A 275 -20.86 15.07 4.16
CA TYR A 275 -19.81 15.40 5.11
C TYR A 275 -18.45 15.24 4.44
N TYR A 276 -17.67 16.32 4.40
CA TYR A 276 -16.35 16.33 3.78
C TYR A 276 -15.24 16.04 4.80
N SER A 277 -14.40 15.05 4.50
CA SER A 277 -13.23 14.71 5.32
C SER A 277 -12.08 14.18 4.48
N ILE A 278 -10.87 14.26 5.05
CA ILE A 278 -9.68 13.65 4.47
C ILE A 278 -9.66 12.15 4.88
N PRO A 279 -9.43 11.22 3.93
CA PRO A 279 -9.41 9.78 4.21
C PRO A 279 -8.21 9.30 5.06
#